data_AF-A0A916YQR8-F1
#
_entry.id   AF-A0A916YQR8-F1
#
_cell.length_a   1.000
_cell.length_b   1.000
_cell.length_c   1.000
_cell.angle_alpha   90.00
_cell.angle_beta   90.00
_cell.angle_gamma   90.00
#
_symmetry.space_group_name_H-M   'P 1'
#
loop_
_entity.id
_entity.type
_entity.pdbx_description
1 polymer ?
#
loop_
_entity_poly.entity_id
_entity_poly.type
_entity_poly.pdbx_seq_one_letter_code
_entity_poly.pdbx_strand_id
1 'polypeptide(L)'
;MTDYYKLSLELLRAILLENQYDFWANWMTEDIENWEETKSTEHHLRAYGGMGSFNDVVIGNQDLAGLWQGRVFGMLQSLAYGLANGDTLENILTRINTTSTQISGWRCQDCGAARINAIDIERFVCASISPQIFVNRLKDNRLAEILDTNKLISSEDVSNKKTAVEKLIRQTDIEIASDNNWLWTCPKCGSSKVCSYRWEILNNETKIVESDDNLEINKS
;
A
#
# COMPACT_ATOMS: atom_id res chain seq x y z
N MET A 1 19.09 22.60 1.57
CA MET A 1 18.39 21.54 2.33
C MET A 1 17.00 21.43 1.73
N THR A 2 16.53 20.22 1.43
CA THR A 2 15.22 20.02 0.79
C THR A 2 14.11 20.28 1.79
N ASP A 3 13.13 21.10 1.41
CA ASP A 3 11.94 21.35 2.22
C ASP A 3 10.94 20.21 2.01
N TYR A 4 11.08 19.15 2.81
CA TYR A 4 10.26 17.94 2.66
C TYR A 4 8.79 18.17 2.99
N TYR A 5 8.47 19.16 3.83
CA TYR A 5 7.08 19.46 4.15
C TYR A 5 6.39 20.08 2.95
N LYS A 6 6.97 21.17 2.41
CA LYS A 6 6.44 21.81 1.20
C LYS A 6 6.37 20.82 0.02
N LEU A 7 7.44 20.06 -0.20
CA LEU A 7 7.47 19.04 -1.26
C LEU A 7 6.34 18.01 -1.10
N SER A 8 6.07 17.55 0.13
CA SER A 8 4.98 16.60 0.36
C SER A 8 3.61 17.19 0.02
N LEU A 9 3.36 18.46 0.36
CA LEU A 9 2.11 19.16 0.03
C LEU A 9 1.94 19.35 -1.48
N GLU A 10 3.02 19.72 -2.19
CA GLU A 10 3.01 19.88 -3.66
C GLU A 10 2.65 18.56 -4.36
N LEU A 11 3.23 17.44 -3.91
CA LEU A 11 2.94 16.11 -4.46
C LEU A 11 1.53 15.62 -4.09
N LEU A 12 1.06 15.86 -2.86
CA LEU A 12 -0.32 15.57 -2.46
C LEU A 12 -1.30 16.35 -3.33
N ARG A 13 -1.09 17.65 -3.51
CA ARG A 13 -1.90 18.51 -4.37
C ARG A 13 -1.96 18.00 -5.81
N ALA A 14 -0.83 17.58 -6.38
CA ALA A 14 -0.78 17.02 -7.72
C ALA A 14 -1.67 15.78 -7.87
N ILE A 15 -1.55 14.82 -6.94
CA ILE A 15 -2.38 13.60 -6.92
C ILE A 15 -3.86 13.93 -6.76
N LEU A 16 -4.19 14.89 -5.87
CA LEU A 16 -5.57 15.29 -5.60
C LEU A 16 -6.22 15.92 -6.83
N LEU A 17 -5.51 16.79 -7.55
CA LEU A 17 -6.00 17.39 -8.80
C LEU A 17 -6.23 16.34 -9.88
N GLU A 18 -5.30 15.39 -10.04
CA GLU A 18 -5.44 14.28 -10.99
C GLU A 18 -6.71 13.44 -10.71
N ASN A 19 -7.06 13.29 -9.43
CA ASN A 19 -8.20 12.50 -8.96
C ASN A 19 -9.47 13.34 -8.69
N GLN A 20 -9.52 14.61 -9.11
CA GLN A 20 -10.68 15.51 -8.97
C GLN A 20 -11.12 15.77 -7.51
N TYR A 21 -10.17 15.76 -6.57
CA TYR A 21 -10.39 16.14 -5.17
C TYR A 21 -10.10 17.64 -4.96
N ASP A 22 -10.84 18.51 -5.65
CA ASP A 22 -10.59 19.97 -5.70
C ASP A 22 -10.56 20.62 -4.31
N PHE A 23 -11.48 20.20 -3.42
CA PHE A 23 -11.54 20.71 -2.05
C PHE A 23 -10.19 20.52 -1.32
N TRP A 24 -9.65 19.31 -1.35
CA TRP A 24 -8.38 18.99 -0.69
C TRP A 24 -7.17 19.54 -1.45
N ALA A 25 -7.22 19.62 -2.77
CA ALA A 25 -6.17 20.28 -3.56
C ALA A 25 -6.05 21.77 -3.22
N ASN A 26 -7.17 22.46 -3.04
CA ASN A 26 -7.20 23.84 -2.58
C ASN A 26 -6.71 23.95 -1.13
N TRP A 27 -7.09 23.01 -0.26
CA TRP A 27 -6.56 22.94 1.12
C TRP A 27 -5.03 22.84 1.14
N MET A 28 -4.44 21.97 0.30
CA MET A 28 -2.97 21.87 0.18
C MET A 28 -2.35 23.16 -0.38
N THR A 29 -3.07 23.91 -1.21
CA THR A 29 -2.60 25.21 -1.73
C THR A 29 -2.47 26.23 -0.60
N GLU A 30 -3.50 26.33 0.25
CA GLU A 30 -3.48 27.20 1.43
C GLU A 30 -2.41 26.76 2.45
N ASP A 31 -2.20 25.45 2.64
CA ASP A 31 -1.11 24.95 3.48
C ASP A 31 0.28 25.37 2.96
N ILE A 32 0.50 25.33 1.65
CA ILE A 32 1.75 25.78 1.02
C ILE A 32 1.95 27.28 1.24
N GLU A 33 0.93 28.10 0.99
CA GLU A 33 0.99 29.56 1.19
C GLU A 33 1.30 29.91 2.65
N ASN A 34 0.57 29.31 3.60
CA ASN A 34 0.80 29.49 5.03
C ASN A 34 2.23 29.12 5.45
N TRP A 35 2.77 28.02 4.90
CA TRP A 35 4.13 27.59 5.16
C TRP A 35 5.17 28.55 4.57
N GLU A 36 4.94 29.06 3.37
CA GLU A 36 5.85 30.00 2.70
C GLU A 36 5.92 31.34 3.43
N GLU A 37 4.77 31.88 3.83
CA GLU A 37 4.67 33.20 4.47
C GLU A 37 5.11 33.19 5.93
N THR A 38 4.65 32.19 6.70
CA THR A 38 4.75 32.22 8.18
C THR A 38 5.36 30.97 8.80
N LYS A 39 5.67 29.95 7.98
CA LYS A 39 6.07 28.61 8.46
C LYS A 39 5.02 27.97 9.36
N SER A 40 3.75 28.33 9.18
CA SER A 40 2.63 27.77 9.93
C SER A 40 2.18 26.42 9.36
N THR A 41 1.85 25.49 10.26
CA THR A 41 1.32 24.16 9.94
C THR A 41 -0.05 23.92 10.57
N GLU A 42 -0.61 24.93 11.26
CA GLU A 42 -1.86 24.79 12.02
C GLU A 42 -3.05 24.47 11.12
N HIS A 43 -3.14 25.09 9.94
CA HIS A 43 -4.20 24.85 8.98
C HIS A 43 -4.19 23.39 8.50
N HIS A 44 -3.00 22.85 8.19
CA HIS A 44 -2.82 21.45 7.81
C HIS A 44 -3.29 20.49 8.91
N LEU A 45 -2.92 20.76 10.17
CA LEU A 45 -3.29 19.88 11.29
C LEU A 45 -4.82 19.86 11.56
N ARG A 46 -5.55 20.94 11.22
CA ARG A 46 -7.02 20.97 11.29
C ARG A 46 -7.70 20.06 10.28
N ALA A 47 -6.97 19.63 9.25
CA ALA A 47 -7.47 18.67 8.28
C ALA A 47 -7.63 17.25 8.86
N TYR A 48 -7.11 16.99 10.06
CA TYR A 48 -7.10 15.68 10.71
C TYR A 48 -8.00 15.68 11.95
N GLY A 49 -8.80 14.62 12.12
CA GLY A 49 -9.64 14.41 13.30
C GLY A 49 -11.11 14.72 13.07
N GLY A 50 -11.84 13.74 12.54
CA GLY A 50 -13.28 13.81 12.32
C GLY A 50 -13.72 12.75 11.30
N MET A 51 -15.01 12.69 11.02
CA MET A 51 -15.51 11.96 9.85
C MET A 51 -15.35 12.84 8.62
N GLY A 52 -14.74 12.32 7.56
CA GLY A 52 -14.46 13.06 6.33
C GLY A 52 -13.22 13.94 6.43
N SER A 53 -12.32 13.68 7.38
CA SER A 53 -11.02 14.36 7.45
C SER A 53 -10.07 13.91 6.34
N PHE A 54 -8.95 14.59 6.18
CA PHE A 54 -8.03 14.33 5.07
C PHE A 54 -7.49 12.90 5.06
N ASN A 55 -7.30 12.29 6.24
CA ASN A 55 -6.91 10.87 6.37
C ASN A 55 -7.99 9.88 5.89
N ASP A 56 -9.22 10.33 5.64
CA ASP A 56 -10.30 9.50 5.07
C ASP A 56 -10.32 9.57 3.54
N VAL A 57 -9.49 10.43 2.93
CA VAL A 57 -9.36 10.52 1.48
C VAL A 57 -8.68 9.26 0.95
N VAL A 58 -9.41 8.50 0.15
CA VAL A 58 -8.91 7.32 -0.54
C VAL A 58 -8.66 7.68 -1.99
N ILE A 59 -7.40 7.57 -2.42
CA ILE A 59 -6.98 7.77 -3.81
C ILE A 59 -6.80 6.42 -4.50
N GLY A 60 -7.15 6.40 -5.78
CA GLY A 60 -6.93 5.26 -6.67
C GLY A 60 -8.22 4.50 -6.99
N ASN A 61 -8.37 4.17 -8.27
CA ASN A 61 -9.43 3.30 -8.75
C ASN A 61 -9.18 1.84 -8.29
N GLN A 62 -10.16 0.95 -8.52
CA GLN A 62 -10.01 -0.49 -8.24
C GLN A 62 -9.06 -1.23 -9.21
N ASP A 63 -8.24 -0.51 -9.96
CA ASP A 63 -7.26 -1.05 -10.89
C ASP A 63 -5.84 -1.07 -10.28
N LEU A 64 -4.89 -1.58 -11.06
CA LEU A 64 -3.52 -1.75 -10.61
C LEU A 64 -2.83 -0.41 -10.35
N ALA A 65 -3.01 0.59 -11.21
CA ALA A 65 -2.41 1.90 -11.03
C ALA A 65 -2.95 2.61 -9.77
N GLY A 66 -4.25 2.50 -9.54
CA GLY A 66 -4.92 3.04 -8.36
C GLY A 66 -4.42 2.44 -7.05
N LEU A 67 -4.19 1.12 -7.00
CA LEU A 67 -3.59 0.47 -5.83
C LEU A 67 -2.25 1.11 -5.43
N TRP A 68 -1.37 1.33 -6.42
CA TRP A 68 -0.05 1.91 -6.18
C TRP A 68 -0.13 3.41 -5.84
N GLN A 69 -0.98 4.16 -6.55
CA GLN A 69 -1.18 5.58 -6.29
C GLN A 69 -1.73 5.82 -4.87
N GLY A 70 -2.72 5.04 -4.44
CA GLY A 70 -3.27 5.12 -3.09
C GLY A 70 -2.24 4.85 -2.00
N ARG A 71 -1.33 3.89 -2.22
CA ARG A 71 -0.25 3.60 -1.28
C ARG A 71 0.77 4.74 -1.21
N VAL A 72 1.16 5.29 -2.35
CA VAL A 72 2.03 6.48 -2.43
C VAL A 72 1.39 7.67 -1.72
N PHE A 73 0.11 7.92 -1.98
CA PHE A 73 -0.66 8.98 -1.36
C PHE A 73 -0.66 8.86 0.18
N GLY A 74 -0.95 7.68 0.73
CA GLY A 74 -0.93 7.47 2.18
C GLY A 74 0.45 7.70 2.83
N MET A 75 1.55 7.37 2.13
CA MET A 75 2.90 7.67 2.60
C MET A 75 3.20 9.18 2.57
N LEU A 76 2.74 9.90 1.55
CA LEU A 76 2.83 11.36 1.49
C LEU A 76 2.01 12.03 2.60
N GLN A 77 0.81 11.53 2.89
CA GLN A 77 -0.01 12.02 4.01
C GLN A 77 0.72 11.83 5.35
N SER A 78 1.34 10.67 5.55
CA SER A 78 2.12 10.38 6.75
C SER A 78 3.33 11.29 6.89
N LEU A 79 4.00 11.59 5.77
CA LEU A 79 5.14 12.51 5.72
C LEU A 79 4.73 13.95 6.05
N ALA A 80 3.70 14.47 5.37
CA ALA A 80 3.19 15.82 5.56
C ALA A 80 2.71 16.03 7.00
N TYR A 81 1.88 15.12 7.51
CA TYR A 81 1.37 15.17 8.88
C TYR A 81 2.49 15.12 9.93
N GLY A 82 3.43 14.18 9.77
CA GLY A 82 4.52 14.04 10.72
C GLY A 82 5.38 15.31 10.81
N LEU A 83 5.72 15.90 9.66
CA LEU A 83 6.49 17.14 9.61
C LEU A 83 5.68 18.33 10.17
N ALA A 84 4.40 18.43 9.84
CA ALA A 84 3.51 19.45 10.36
C ALA A 84 3.38 19.41 11.89
N ASN A 85 3.39 18.20 12.46
CA ASN A 85 3.31 17.94 13.90
C ASN A 85 4.67 18.05 14.62
N GLY A 86 5.73 18.49 13.93
CA GLY A 86 7.06 18.71 14.49
C GLY A 86 7.87 17.44 14.76
N ASP A 87 7.50 16.31 14.15
CA ASP A 87 8.28 15.08 14.25
C ASP A 87 9.55 15.13 13.38
N THR A 88 10.54 14.34 13.74
CA THR A 88 11.79 14.25 12.97
C THR A 88 11.58 13.41 11.71
N LEU A 89 12.30 13.75 10.64
CA LEU A 89 12.27 12.96 9.41
C LEU A 89 12.66 11.50 9.67
N GLU A 90 13.64 11.25 10.54
CA GLU A 90 14.05 9.89 10.91
C GLU A 90 12.90 9.06 11.47
N ASN A 91 12.19 9.58 12.48
CA ASN A 91 11.04 8.90 13.08
C ASN A 91 9.92 8.63 12.07
N ILE A 92 9.63 9.60 11.20
CA ILE A 92 8.61 9.47 10.17
C ILE A 92 8.99 8.34 9.19
N LEU A 93 10.23 8.35 8.71
CA LEU A 93 10.72 7.33 7.79
C LEU A 93 10.76 5.95 8.44
N THR A 94 11.09 5.83 9.74
CA THR A 94 11.00 4.56 10.47
C THR A 94 9.59 3.98 10.43
N ARG A 95 8.55 4.81 10.63
CA ARG A 95 7.15 4.36 10.54
C ARG A 95 6.76 3.98 9.11
N ILE A 96 7.08 4.83 8.14
CA ILE A 96 6.76 4.60 6.73
C ILE A 96 7.42 3.33 6.21
N ASN A 97 8.68 3.06 6.58
CA ASN A 97 9.48 1.95 6.06
C ASN A 97 9.02 0.56 6.54
N THR A 98 7.88 0.47 7.24
CA THR A 98 7.29 -0.80 7.65
C THR A 98 6.70 -1.51 6.42
N THR A 99 7.24 -2.68 6.09
CA THR A 99 6.82 -3.50 4.96
C THR A 99 5.90 -4.63 5.41
N SER A 100 4.89 -4.96 4.59
CA SER A 100 4.06 -6.14 4.86
C SER A 100 4.83 -7.43 4.55
N THR A 101 4.70 -8.42 5.44
CA THR A 101 5.07 -9.82 5.18
C THR A 101 3.84 -10.68 4.86
N GLN A 102 2.64 -10.14 5.01
CA GLN A 102 1.40 -10.92 4.93
C GLN A 102 0.75 -10.81 3.55
N ILE A 103 0.46 -11.95 2.94
CA ILE A 103 -0.35 -12.10 1.72
C ILE A 103 -1.66 -12.80 2.06
N SER A 104 -2.76 -12.34 1.46
CA SER A 104 -4.10 -12.89 1.69
C SER A 104 -4.58 -13.69 0.48
N GLY A 105 -5.51 -14.59 0.73
CA GLY A 105 -6.22 -15.32 -0.30
C GLY A 105 -7.41 -16.07 0.31
N TRP A 106 -7.74 -17.18 -0.34
CA TRP A 106 -8.89 -18.00 -0.04
C TRP A 106 -8.44 -19.41 0.36
N ARG A 107 -9.16 -20.03 1.30
CA ARG A 107 -8.93 -21.44 1.69
C ARG A 107 -10.23 -22.17 2.01
N CYS A 108 -10.30 -23.44 1.64
CA CYS A 108 -11.35 -24.36 2.07
C CYS A 108 -10.98 -25.00 3.41
N GLN A 109 -11.88 -24.89 4.39
CA GLN A 109 -11.68 -25.47 5.72
C GLN A 109 -11.81 -26.99 5.74
N ASP A 110 -12.51 -27.60 4.79
CA ASP A 110 -12.76 -29.05 4.80
C ASP A 110 -11.70 -29.86 4.05
N CYS A 111 -11.17 -29.34 2.93
CA CYS A 111 -10.20 -30.07 2.09
C CYS A 111 -8.83 -29.37 1.97
N GLY A 112 -8.67 -28.20 2.58
CA GLY A 112 -7.41 -27.44 2.59
C GLY A 112 -7.02 -26.79 1.26
N ALA A 113 -7.83 -26.93 0.19
CA ALA A 113 -7.58 -26.26 -1.08
C ALA A 113 -7.41 -24.75 -0.86
N ALA A 114 -6.37 -24.16 -1.45
CA ALA A 114 -6.01 -22.76 -1.25
C ALA A 114 -5.81 -22.07 -2.60
N ARG A 115 -6.14 -20.78 -2.64
CA ARG A 115 -6.03 -19.95 -3.84
C ARG A 115 -5.63 -18.52 -3.47
N ILE A 116 -4.69 -17.95 -4.21
CA ILE A 116 -4.31 -16.54 -4.14
C ILE A 116 -4.59 -15.93 -5.52
N ASN A 117 -5.29 -14.79 -5.56
CA ASN A 117 -5.57 -14.12 -6.82
C ASN A 117 -4.39 -13.23 -7.23
N ALA A 118 -4.25 -12.96 -8.53
CA ALA A 118 -3.21 -12.07 -9.04
C ALA A 118 -3.23 -10.69 -8.37
N ILE A 119 -4.42 -10.14 -8.08
CA ILE A 119 -4.54 -8.85 -7.38
C ILE A 119 -4.02 -8.90 -5.94
N ASP A 120 -4.09 -10.05 -5.26
CA ASP A 120 -3.59 -10.20 -3.88
C ASP A 120 -2.06 -10.25 -3.87
N ILE A 121 -1.46 -10.84 -4.91
CA ILE A 121 -0.01 -10.76 -5.16
C ILE A 121 0.40 -9.29 -5.38
N GLU A 122 -0.34 -8.55 -6.19
CA GLU A 122 -0.06 -7.13 -6.44
C GLU A 122 -0.16 -6.28 -5.16
N ARG A 123 -1.19 -6.50 -4.34
CA ARG A 123 -1.34 -5.84 -3.03
C ARG A 123 -0.16 -6.15 -2.12
N PHE A 124 0.26 -7.41 -2.05
CA PHE A 124 1.44 -7.80 -1.28
C PHE A 124 2.72 -7.12 -1.81
N VAL A 125 2.98 -7.20 -3.11
CA VAL A 125 4.18 -6.61 -3.73
C VAL A 125 4.20 -5.11 -3.46
N CYS A 126 3.12 -4.39 -3.72
CA CYS A 126 2.99 -2.96 -3.44
C CYS A 126 3.29 -2.66 -1.97
N ALA A 127 2.67 -3.37 -1.02
CA ALA A 127 2.87 -3.15 0.42
C ALA A 127 4.28 -3.54 0.92
N SER A 128 4.94 -4.47 0.25
CA SER A 128 6.26 -4.97 0.64
C SER A 128 7.42 -4.11 0.11
N ILE A 129 7.28 -3.50 -1.08
CA ILE A 129 8.39 -2.79 -1.75
C ILE A 129 8.21 -1.27 -1.81
N SER A 130 6.98 -0.76 -1.88
CA SER A 130 6.74 0.69 -2.00
C SER A 130 7.33 1.52 -0.84
N PRO A 131 7.36 1.05 0.43
CA PRO A 131 8.00 1.80 1.50
C PRO A 131 9.48 2.08 1.26
N GLN A 132 10.22 1.06 0.82
CA GLN A 132 11.65 1.16 0.56
C GLN A 132 11.93 2.08 -0.64
N ILE A 133 11.13 1.95 -1.71
CA ILE A 133 11.24 2.82 -2.88
C ILE A 133 10.98 4.28 -2.48
N PHE A 134 9.93 4.53 -1.70
CA PHE A 134 9.57 5.87 -1.22
C PHE A 134 10.71 6.50 -0.42
N VAL A 135 11.23 5.79 0.59
CA VAL A 135 12.32 6.27 1.45
C VAL A 135 13.59 6.54 0.63
N ASN A 136 13.95 5.65 -0.28
CA ASN A 136 15.14 5.81 -1.12
C ASN A 136 15.00 7.03 -2.05
N ARG A 137 13.85 7.17 -2.73
CA ARG A 137 13.58 8.33 -3.60
C ARG A 137 13.55 9.64 -2.83
N LEU A 138 13.06 9.66 -1.59
CA LEU A 138 13.12 10.83 -0.72
C LEU A 138 14.56 11.23 -0.41
N LYS A 139 15.39 10.27 0.00
CA LYS A 139 16.82 10.50 0.32
C LYS A 139 17.61 10.98 -0.89
N ASP A 140 17.27 10.48 -2.08
CA ASP A 140 17.92 10.85 -3.34
C ASP A 140 17.40 12.18 -3.93
N ASN A 141 16.46 12.88 -3.27
CA ASN A 141 15.76 14.06 -3.80
C ASN A 141 15.03 13.81 -5.13
N ARG A 142 14.50 12.59 -5.30
CA ARG A 142 13.78 12.12 -6.48
C ARG A 142 12.35 11.71 -6.17
N LEU A 143 11.78 12.24 -5.07
CA LEU A 143 10.46 11.84 -4.59
C LEU A 143 9.38 12.06 -5.64
N ALA A 144 9.44 13.13 -6.42
CA ALA A 144 8.45 13.41 -7.47
C ALA A 144 8.34 12.31 -8.54
N GLU A 145 9.37 11.49 -8.74
CA GLU A 145 9.33 10.39 -9.70
C GLU A 145 8.35 9.27 -9.31
N ILE A 146 7.93 9.21 -8.05
CA ILE A 146 6.97 8.19 -7.58
C ILE A 146 5.55 8.44 -8.10
N LEU A 147 5.26 9.63 -8.62
CA LEU A 147 3.95 9.98 -9.17
C LEU A 147 3.66 9.22 -10.47
N ASP A 148 4.70 8.85 -11.22
CA ASP A 148 4.54 7.98 -12.39
C ASP A 148 4.42 6.51 -11.94
N THR A 149 3.21 6.15 -11.52
CA THR A 149 2.90 4.82 -11.00
C THR A 149 3.10 3.73 -12.05
N ASN A 150 2.87 4.01 -13.33
CA ASN A 150 3.10 3.06 -14.41
C ASN A 150 4.60 2.73 -14.56
N LYS A 151 5.46 3.74 -14.50
CA LYS A 151 6.92 3.55 -14.49
C LYS A 151 7.39 2.82 -13.24
N LEU A 152 6.76 3.09 -12.09
CA LEU A 152 7.05 2.40 -10.84
C LEU A 152 6.69 0.91 -10.91
N ILE A 153 5.47 0.60 -11.37
CA ILE A 153 4.95 -0.78 -11.51
C ILE A 153 5.80 -1.58 -12.50
N SER A 154 6.23 -0.96 -13.59
CA SER A 154 7.07 -1.60 -14.62
C SER A 154 8.56 -1.63 -14.29
N SER A 155 8.97 -1.14 -13.11
CA SER A 155 10.37 -1.15 -12.72
C SER A 155 10.89 -2.58 -12.51
N GLU A 156 12.20 -2.74 -12.70
CA GLU A 156 12.88 -4.04 -12.54
C GLU A 156 12.73 -4.58 -11.11
N ASP A 157 12.85 -3.72 -10.09
CA ASP A 157 12.71 -4.11 -8.68
C ASP A 157 11.33 -4.70 -8.38
N VAL A 158 10.27 -4.05 -8.88
CA VAL A 158 8.89 -4.51 -8.71
C VAL A 158 8.64 -5.80 -9.48
N SER A 159 9.13 -5.88 -10.72
CA SER A 159 8.99 -7.07 -11.56
C SER A 159 9.70 -8.29 -10.97
N ASN A 160 10.91 -8.09 -10.44
CA ASN A 160 11.69 -9.13 -9.77
C ASN A 160 11.00 -9.60 -8.49
N LYS A 161 10.49 -8.66 -7.67
CA LYS A 161 9.75 -8.99 -6.44
C LYS A 161 8.50 -9.82 -6.75
N LYS A 162 7.70 -9.38 -7.72
CA LYS A 162 6.49 -10.10 -8.16
C LYS A 162 6.82 -11.51 -8.64
N THR A 163 7.84 -11.64 -9.50
CA THR A 163 8.28 -12.93 -10.04
C THR A 163 8.78 -13.87 -8.93
N ALA A 164 9.51 -13.35 -7.94
CA ALA A 164 9.98 -14.13 -6.80
C ALA A 164 8.81 -14.68 -5.97
N VAL A 165 7.81 -13.84 -5.68
CA VAL A 165 6.60 -14.21 -4.93
C VAL A 165 5.78 -15.26 -5.69
N GLU A 166 5.53 -15.05 -6.99
CA GLU A 166 4.81 -16.02 -7.81
C GLU A 166 5.54 -17.37 -7.87
N LYS A 167 6.87 -17.34 -8.02
CA LYS A 167 7.68 -18.56 -8.02
C LYS A 167 7.59 -19.30 -6.69
N LEU A 168 7.63 -18.58 -5.57
CA LEU A 168 7.48 -19.15 -4.24
C LEU A 168 6.11 -19.82 -4.07
N ILE A 169 5.03 -19.15 -4.44
CA ILE A 169 3.66 -19.69 -4.32
C ILE A 169 3.51 -20.95 -5.19
N ARG A 170 4.05 -20.95 -6.42
CA ARG A 170 4.01 -22.11 -7.33
C ARG A 170 4.77 -23.34 -6.82
N GLN A 171 5.63 -23.20 -5.81
CA GLN A 171 6.30 -24.33 -5.15
C GLN A 171 5.44 -24.97 -4.04
N THR A 172 4.24 -24.44 -3.82
CA THR A 172 3.27 -24.93 -2.83
C THR A 172 2.02 -25.47 -3.51
N ASP A 173 1.10 -26.02 -2.71
CA ASP A 173 -0.22 -26.48 -3.17
C ASP A 173 -1.27 -25.35 -3.31
N ILE A 174 -0.83 -24.08 -3.33
CA ILE A 174 -1.71 -22.91 -3.48
C ILE A 174 -1.87 -22.58 -4.97
N GLU A 175 -3.12 -22.51 -5.44
CA GLU A 175 -3.45 -22.09 -6.80
C GLU A 175 -3.28 -20.58 -6.98
N ILE A 176 -2.70 -20.15 -8.10
CA ILE A 176 -2.71 -18.74 -8.52
C ILE A 176 -3.80 -18.55 -9.58
N ALA A 177 -4.80 -17.74 -9.28
CA ALA A 177 -5.89 -17.42 -10.20
C ALA A 177 -5.76 -16.01 -10.78
N SER A 178 -6.12 -15.86 -12.07
CA SER A 178 -6.16 -14.57 -12.76
C SER A 178 -7.45 -13.79 -12.54
N ASP A 179 -8.53 -14.46 -12.10
CA ASP A 179 -9.76 -13.80 -11.72
C ASP A 179 -9.70 -13.25 -10.28
N ASN A 180 -10.54 -12.25 -10.01
CA ASN A 180 -10.68 -11.64 -8.69
C ASN A 180 -11.95 -12.12 -7.98
N ASN A 181 -12.55 -13.23 -8.42
CA ASN A 181 -13.86 -13.64 -7.95
C ASN A 181 -13.77 -14.26 -6.56
N TRP A 182 -14.63 -13.87 -5.63
CA TRP A 182 -14.75 -14.61 -4.38
C TRP A 182 -15.37 -16.00 -4.63
N LEU A 183 -14.75 -17.04 -4.09
CA LEU A 183 -15.26 -18.41 -4.17
C LEU A 183 -16.17 -18.69 -2.98
N TRP A 184 -17.48 -18.78 -3.23
CA TRP A 184 -18.50 -19.16 -2.24
C TRP A 184 -18.53 -20.66 -1.93
N THR A 185 -18.02 -21.48 -2.85
CA THR A 185 -17.91 -22.92 -2.71
C THR A 185 -16.54 -23.39 -3.19
N CYS A 186 -16.02 -24.43 -2.56
CA CYS A 186 -14.72 -24.99 -2.90
C CYS A 186 -14.81 -25.75 -4.23
N PRO A 187 -14.03 -25.37 -5.27
CA PRO A 187 -14.05 -26.06 -6.56
C PRO A 187 -13.54 -27.51 -6.47
N LYS A 188 -12.70 -27.83 -5.48
CA LYS A 188 -12.15 -29.17 -5.27
C LYS A 188 -13.11 -30.17 -4.61
N CYS A 189 -13.93 -29.76 -3.65
CA CYS A 189 -14.75 -30.67 -2.83
C CYS A 189 -16.23 -30.27 -2.70
N GLY A 190 -16.64 -29.12 -3.24
CA GLY A 190 -18.02 -28.62 -3.16
C GLY A 190 -18.42 -28.02 -1.81
N SER A 191 -17.54 -28.02 -0.79
CA SER A 191 -17.85 -27.44 0.52
C SER A 191 -18.10 -25.94 0.45
N SER A 192 -19.08 -25.46 1.22
CA SER A 192 -19.34 -24.03 1.46
C SER A 192 -18.51 -23.46 2.62
N LYS A 193 -17.72 -24.27 3.32
CA LYS A 193 -16.85 -23.82 4.41
C LYS A 193 -15.54 -23.29 3.86
N VAL A 194 -15.60 -22.03 3.48
CA VAL A 194 -14.54 -21.32 2.79
C VAL A 194 -14.28 -20.00 3.48
N CYS A 195 -13.02 -19.59 3.60
CA CYS A 195 -12.65 -18.41 4.37
C CYS A 195 -11.53 -17.61 3.72
N SER A 196 -11.41 -16.36 4.17
CA SER A 196 -10.20 -15.58 3.92
C SER A 196 -9.09 -16.18 4.75
N TYR A 197 -7.94 -16.37 4.12
CA TYR A 197 -6.80 -17.04 4.72
C TYR A 197 -5.54 -16.26 4.38
N ARG A 198 -4.58 -16.23 5.30
CA ARG A 198 -3.38 -15.43 5.17
C ARG A 198 -2.12 -16.27 5.34
N TRP A 199 -1.09 -15.87 4.62
CA TRP A 199 0.23 -16.46 4.71
C TRP A 199 1.26 -15.37 4.95
N GLU A 200 2.36 -15.73 5.61
CA GLU A 200 3.52 -14.88 5.76
C GLU A 200 4.62 -15.30 4.81
N ILE A 201 5.15 -14.33 4.06
CA ILE A 201 6.33 -14.48 3.22
C ILE A 201 7.53 -14.00 4.02
N LEU A 202 8.46 -14.91 4.25
CA LEU A 202 9.62 -14.74 5.12
C LEU A 202 10.93 -14.95 4.36
N ASN A 203 12.04 -14.56 4.99
CA ASN A 203 13.40 -14.80 4.51
C ASN A 203 13.64 -14.32 3.06
N ASN A 204 13.22 -13.10 2.74
CA ASN A 204 13.34 -12.51 1.40
C ASN A 204 12.74 -13.42 0.30
N GLU A 205 11.45 -13.73 0.43
CA GLU A 205 10.69 -14.50 -0.56
C GLU A 205 11.19 -15.94 -0.77
N THR A 206 11.81 -16.54 0.24
CA THR A 206 12.27 -17.95 0.17
C THR A 206 11.39 -18.91 0.97
N LYS A 207 10.50 -18.39 1.81
CA LYS A 207 9.63 -19.21 2.66
C LYS A 207 8.23 -18.59 2.73
N ILE A 208 7.21 -19.43 2.59
CA ILE A 208 5.81 -19.06 2.83
C ILE A 208 5.25 -19.98 3.92
N VAL A 209 4.60 -19.40 4.93
CA VAL A 209 3.97 -20.12 6.05
C VAL A 209 2.58 -19.60 6.32
N GLU A 210 1.72 -20.40 6.96
CA GLU A 210 0.40 -19.96 7.40
C GLU A 210 0.55 -18.91 8.52
N SER A 211 -0.24 -17.84 8.48
CA SER A 211 -0.30 -16.88 9.59
C SER A 211 -1.01 -17.48 10.81
N ASP A 212 -0.67 -17.00 12.00
CA ASP A 212 -1.21 -17.49 13.29
C ASP A 212 -2.69 -17.07 13.53
N ASP A 213 -3.19 -16.05 12.84
CA ASP A 213 -4.55 -15.49 13.01
C ASP A 213 -5.62 -16.15 12.14
N ASN A 214 -5.28 -17.25 11.48
CA ASN A 214 -6.18 -17.96 10.58
C ASN A 214 -7.21 -18.83 11.29
N LEU A 215 -8.37 -19.01 10.64
CA LEU A 215 -9.34 -20.03 11.07
C LEU A 215 -8.74 -21.44 10.92
N GLU A 216 -9.04 -22.31 11.89
CA GLU A 216 -8.62 -23.70 11.84
C GLU A 216 -9.19 -24.43 10.62
N ILE A 217 -8.37 -25.32 10.06
CA ILE A 217 -8.78 -26.25 9.02
C ILE A 217 -9.29 -27.51 9.71
N ASN A 218 -10.47 -27.96 9.32
CA ASN A 218 -11.05 -29.22 9.80
C ASN A 218 -10.15 -30.34 9.27
N LYS A 219 -9.20 -30.80 10.09
CA LYS A 219 -8.40 -31.99 9.77
C LYS A 219 -9.37 -33.16 9.71
N SER A 220 -9.50 -33.77 8.53
CA SER A 220 -10.13 -35.08 8.37
C SER A 220 -9.20 -36.18 8.88
#